data_AF-A0A4N2VPW9-F1
#
_entry.id   AF-A0A4N2VPW9-F1
#
_cell.length_a   1.000
_cell.length_b   1.000
_cell.length_c   1.000
_cell.angle_alpha   90.00
_cell.angle_beta   90.00
_cell.angle_gamma   90.00
#
_symmetry.space_group_name_H-M   'P 1'
#
loop_
_entity.id
_entity.type
_entity.pdbx_description
1 polymer ?
#
loop_
_entity_poly.entity_id
_entity_poly.type
_entity_poly.pdbx_seq_one_letter_code
_entity_poly.pdbx_strand_id
1 'polypeptide(L)' 'MLAVLKTAYQLKHAKGGRKPKLSLEDFLMATLQYVREYRTYEQIAADFGIHESNLIRRS' A
#
# COMPACT_ATOMS: atom_id res chain seq x y z
N MET A 1 -9.77 7.18 8.55
CA MET A 1 -8.54 6.38 8.34
C MET A 1 -7.71 6.91 7.17
N LEU A 2 -8.25 7.01 5.96
CA LEU A 2 -7.53 7.50 4.77
C LEU A 2 -6.95 8.92 4.93
N ALA A 3 -7.67 9.85 5.55
CA ALA A 3 -7.17 11.21 5.82
C ALA A 3 -5.88 11.21 6.67
N VAL A 4 -5.85 10.38 7.71
CA VAL A 4 -4.67 10.21 8.58
C VAL A 4 -3.50 9.62 7.79
N LEU A 5 -3.76 8.62 6.95
CA LEU A 5 -2.74 8.02 6.08
C LEU A 5 -2.18 9.04 5.08
N LYS A 6 -3.04 9.87 4.48
CA LYS A 6 -2.62 10.94 3.57
C LYS A 6 -1.71 11.93 4.29
N THR A 7 -2.06 12.40 5.49
CA THR A 7 -1.20 13.30 6.28
C THR A 7 0.13 12.65 6.62
N ALA A 8 0.13 11.42 7.14
CA ALA A 8 1.36 10.70 7.49
C ALA A 8 2.25 10.44 6.27
N TYR A 9 1.65 10.09 5.14
CA TYR A 9 2.35 9.88 3.88
C TYR A 9 3.03 11.16 3.39
N GLN A 10 2.35 12.31 3.46
CA GLN A 10 2.91 13.60 3.07
C GLN A 10 4.09 13.98 3.95
N LEU A 11 3.99 13.79 5.27
CA LEU A 11 5.09 14.05 6.20
C LEU A 11 6.30 13.15 5.91
N LYS A 12 6.06 11.86 5.63
CA LYS A 12 7.12 10.89 5.31
C LYS A 12 7.82 11.21 3.98
N HIS A 13 7.07 11.64 2.97
CA HIS A 13 7.59 11.95 1.64
C HIS A 13 7.91 13.43 1.44
N ALA A 14 7.94 14.23 2.51
CA ALA A 14 8.28 15.65 2.46
C ALA A 14 9.70 15.88 1.93
N LYS A 15 10.62 14.94 2.16
CA LYS A 15 12.00 14.96 1.64
C LYS A 15 12.13 14.40 0.21
N GLY A 16 11.02 14.10 -0.44
CA GLY A 16 10.99 13.44 -1.74
C GLY A 16 11.15 11.93 -1.66
N GLY A 17 11.31 11.29 -2.81
CA GLY A 17 11.41 9.84 -2.93
C GLY A 17 10.58 9.29 -4.09
N ARG A 18 10.76 8.00 -4.38
CA ARG A 18 10.03 7.35 -5.47
C ARG A 18 8.58 7.11 -5.06
N LYS A 19 7.65 7.71 -5.81
CA LYS A 19 6.22 7.46 -5.63
C LYS A 19 5.91 5.94 -5.73
N PRO A 20 5.09 5.39 -4.83
CA PRO A 20 4.61 4.03 -4.95
C PRO A 20 3.76 3.86 -6.21
N LYS A 21 3.69 2.63 -6.74
CA LYS A 21 2.86 2.30 -7.91
C LYS A 21 1.36 2.27 -7.57
N LEU A 22 1.03 2.02 -6.29
CA LEU A 22 -0.34 1.97 -5.78
C LEU A 22 -0.74 3.29 -5.11
N SER A 23 -2.03 3.59 -5.16
CA SER A 23 -2.62 4.69 -4.39
C SER A 23 -2.66 4.34 -2.89
N LEU A 24 -2.87 5.36 -2.04
CA LEU A 24 -3.06 5.14 -0.61
C LEU A 24 -4.37 4.40 -0.31
N GLU A 25 -5.40 4.60 -1.14
CA GLU A 25 -6.65 3.83 -1.07
C GLU A 25 -6.40 2.34 -1.32
N ASP A 26 -5.62 2.00 -2.34
CA ASP A 26 -5.31 0.61 -2.69
C ASP A 26 -4.48 -0.08 -1.61
N PHE A 27 -3.50 0.63 -1.02
CA PHE A 27 -2.75 0.11 0.12
C PHE A 27 -3.62 -0.18 1.33
N LEU A 28 -4.60 0.71 1.61
CA LEU A 28 -5.55 0.48 2.68
C LEU A 28 -6.39 -0.77 2.39
N MET A 29 -6.86 -0.93 1.15
CA MET A 29 -7.63 -2.11 0.73
C MET A 29 -6.83 -3.40 0.86
N ALA A 30 -5.59 -3.42 0.34
CA ALA A 30 -4.68 -4.56 0.44
C ALA A 30 -4.41 -4.95 1.90
N THR A 31 -4.24 -3.96 2.79
CA THR A 31 -4.04 -4.20 4.22
C THR A 31 -5.27 -4.83 4.86
N LEU A 32 -6.47 -4.39 4.47
CA LEU A 32 -7.73 -4.96 4.98
C LEU A 32 -7.92 -6.41 4.50
N GLN A 33 -7.62 -6.72 3.25
CA GLN A 33 -7.65 -8.09 2.73
C GLN A 33 -6.68 -9.00 3.49
N TYR A 34 -5.46 -8.51 3.78
CA TYR A 34 -4.51 -9.26 4.59
C TYR A 34 -5.03 -9.51 6.02
N VAL A 35 -5.54 -8.48 6.70
CA VAL A 35 -5.94 -8.56 8.12
C VAL A 35 -7.28 -9.28 8.32
N ARG A 36 -8.24 -9.13 7.40
CA ARG A 36 -9.60 -9.69 7.55
C ARG A 36 -9.79 -11.01 6.82
N GLU A 37 -9.22 -11.14 5.63
CA GLU A 37 -9.43 -12.30 4.76
C GLU A 37 -8.24 -13.26 4.79
N TYR A 38 -7.15 -12.90 5.48
CA TYR A 38 -5.92 -13.69 5.55
C TYR A 38 -5.36 -14.06 4.17
N ARG A 39 -5.63 -13.24 3.16
CA ARG A 39 -5.11 -13.45 1.80
C ARG A 39 -3.60 -13.26 1.77
N THR A 40 -2.92 -14.04 0.94
CA THR A 40 -1.46 -13.93 0.81
C THR A 40 -1.07 -12.68 0.04
N TYR A 41 0.15 -12.18 0.26
CA TYR A 41 0.66 -11.03 -0.49
C TYR A 41 0.67 -11.27 -2.00
N GLU A 42 0.93 -12.49 -2.44
CA GLU A 42 0.89 -12.90 -3.84
C GLU A 42 -0.53 -12.77 -4.43
N GLN A 43 -1.55 -13.28 -3.74
CA GLN A 43 -2.96 -13.17 -4.17
C GLN A 43 -3.41 -11.71 -4.25
N ILE A 44 -3.07 -10.92 -3.24
CA ILE A 44 -3.41 -9.50 -3.19
C ILE A 44 -2.68 -8.76 -4.34
N ALA A 45 -1.39 -9.03 -4.54
CA ALA A 45 -0.61 -8.41 -5.60
C ALA A 45 -1.15 -8.73 -6.99
N ALA A 46 -1.60 -9.98 -7.20
CA ALA A 46 -2.23 -10.42 -8.44
C ALA A 46 -3.51 -9.63 -8.75
N ASP A 47 -4.36 -9.37 -7.76
CA ASP A 47 -5.59 -8.58 -7.94
C ASP A 47 -5.30 -7.14 -8.39
N PHE A 48 -4.21 -6.55 -7.90
CA PHE A 48 -3.76 -5.21 -8.25
C PHE A 48 -2.87 -5.18 -9.50
N GLY A 49 -2.57 -6.33 -10.13
CA GLY A 49 -1.71 -6.41 -11.31
C GLY A 49 -0.26 -5.99 -11.06
N ILE A 50 0.23 -6.13 -9.83
CA ILE A 50 1.60 -5.77 -9.43
C ILE A 50 2.36 -6.98 -8.91
N HIS A 51 3.69 -6.88 -8.85
CA HIS A 51 4.50 -7.86 -8.15
C HIS A 51 4.43 -7.63 -6.64
N GLU A 52 4.37 -8.69 -5.83
CA GLU A 52 4.28 -8.67 -4.35
C GLU A 52 5.34 -7.78 -3.68
N SER A 53 6.53 -7.69 -4.28
CA SER A 53 7.62 -6.83 -3.83
C SER A 53 7.23 -5.34 -3.78
N ASN A 54 6.25 -4.90 -4.57
CA ASN A 54 5.73 -3.52 -4.51
C ASN A 54 4.82 -3.28 -3.30
N LEU A 55 4.17 -4.32 -2.77
CA LEU A 55 3.35 -4.26 -1.56
C LEU A 55 4.21 -4.19 -0.30
N ILE A 56 5.30 -4.96 -0.25
CA ILE A 56 6.18 -5.06 0.92
C ILE A 56 7.24 -3.94 0.94
N ARG A 57 7.38 -3.18 -0.16
CA ARG A 57 8.41 -2.15 -0.29
C ARG A 57 8.23 -1.06 0.77
N ARG A 58 9.25 -0.90 1.63
CA ARG A 58 9.36 0.28 2.50
C ARG A 58 9.84 1.47 1.65
N SER A 59 8.95 2.46 1.48
CA SER A 59 9.32 3.76 0.90
C SER A 59 10.00 4.68 1.91
#